data_AF-A0A0U2V0N0-F1
#
_entry.id   AF-A0A0U2V0N0-F1
#
_cell.length_a   1.000
_cell.length_b   1.000
_cell.length_c   1.000
_cell.angle_alpha   90.00
_cell.angle_beta   90.00
_cell.angle_gamma   90.00
#
_symmetry.space_group_name_H-M   'P 1'
#
loop_
_entity.id
_entity.type
_entity.pdbx_description
1 polymer ?
#
loop_
_entity_poly.entity_id
_entity_poly.type
_entity_poly.pdbx_seq_one_letter_code
_entity_poly.pdbx_strand_id
1 'polypeptide(L)' 'MDLIHLPPYSPKYNPIEQVWRTIKAKISRKFITSIEQLKFIFENEFKQVINNESYWKNWLWKFL' A
#
# COMPACT_ATOMS: atom_id res chain seq x y z
N MET A 1 -21.19 8.82 2.17
CA MET A 1 -19.84 8.21 2.32
C MET A 1 -20.05 7.03 3.24
N ASP A 2 -20.13 5.84 2.69
CA ASP A 2 -20.54 4.65 3.43
C ASP A 2 -19.30 3.89 3.92
N LEU A 3 -19.38 3.38 5.14
CA LEU A 3 -18.31 2.59 5.73
C LEU A 3 -18.45 1.14 5.27
N ILE A 4 -17.35 0.57 4.78
CA ILE A 4 -17.29 -0.84 4.37
C ILE A 4 -16.86 -1.66 5.58
N HIS A 5 -17.73 -2.57 6.02
CA HIS A 5 -17.45 -3.44 7.15
C HIS A 5 -16.47 -4.56 6.74
N LEU A 6 -15.26 -4.52 7.29
CA LEU A 6 -14.30 -5.61 7.18
C LEU A 6 -14.37 -6.48 8.44
N PRO A 7 -14.30 -7.81 8.32
CA PRO A 7 -14.24 -8.68 9.48
C PRO A 7 -12.99 -8.39 10.32
N PRO A 8 -13.05 -8.58 11.65
CA PRO A 8 -11.92 -8.34 12.52
C PRO A 8 -10.69 -9.17 12.10
N TYR A 9 -9.49 -8.66 12.36
CA TYR A 9 -8.22 -9.30 12.06
C TYR A 9 -8.05 -9.74 10.58
N SER A 10 -8.66 -9.01 9.64
CA SER A 10 -8.61 -9.35 8.22
C SER A 10 -7.84 -8.32 7.37
N PRO A 11 -6.54 -8.09 7.63
CA PRO A 11 -5.72 -7.17 6.84
C PRO A 11 -5.62 -7.58 5.37
N LYS A 12 -5.77 -8.88 5.07
CA LYS A 12 -5.88 -9.41 3.70
C LYS A 12 -7.01 -8.81 2.86
N TYR A 13 -8.00 -8.20 3.51
CA TYR A 13 -9.10 -7.51 2.85
C TYR A 13 -8.95 -6.00 2.86
N ASN A 14 -7.81 -5.43 3.24
CA ASN A 14 -7.58 -4.00 3.14
C ASN A 14 -6.59 -3.72 2.00
N PRO A 15 -7.01 -3.07 0.89
CA PRO A 15 -6.14 -2.81 -0.27
C PRO A 15 -4.84 -2.10 0.07
N ILE A 16 -4.85 -1.24 1.09
CA ILE A 16 -3.66 -0.50 1.51
C ILE A 16 -2.54 -1.42 2.01
N GLU A 17 -2.86 -2.60 2.54
CA GLU A 17 -1.87 -3.57 3.02
C GLU A 17 -1.01 -4.10 1.86
N GLN A 18 -1.60 -4.24 0.68
CA GLN A 18 -0.86 -4.67 -0.51
C GLN A 18 0.08 -3.57 -1.00
N VAL A 19 -0.36 -2.30 -0.96
CA VAL A 19 0.47 -1.13 -1.24
C VAL A 19 1.66 -1.07 -0.27
N TRP A 20 1.41 -1.19 1.03
CA TRP A 20 2.44 -1.22 2.07
C TRP A 20 3.44 -2.35 1.86
N ARG A 21 2.98 -3.56 1.53
CA ARG A 21 3.84 -4.71 1.25
C ARG A 21 4.77 -4.41 0.08
N THR A 22 4.25 -3.88 -1.03
CA THR A 22 5.06 -3.54 -2.20
C THR A 22 6.10 -2.48 -1.87
N ILE A 23 5.71 -1.39 -1.21
CA ILE A 23 6.62 -0.29 -0.87
C ILE A 23 7.72 -0.78 0.07
N LYS A 24 7.39 -1.53 1.13
CA LYS A 24 8.39 -2.10 2.05
C LYS A 24 9.39 -3.01 1.33
N ALA A 25 8.94 -3.84 0.39
CA ALA A 25 9.81 -4.70 -0.41
C ALA A 25 10.73 -3.92 -1.38
N LYS A 26 10.33 -2.73 -1.81
CA LYS A 26 11.17 -1.83 -2.60
C LYS A 26 12.20 -1.09 -1.74
N ILE A 27 11.76 -0.58 -0.59
CA ILE A 27 12.60 0.16 0.35
C ILE A 27 13.67 -0.75 0.97
N SER A 28 13.33 -1.99 1.33
CA SER A 28 14.26 -2.94 1.97
C SER A 28 15.49 -3.30 1.12
N ARG A 29 15.44 -3.03 -0.18
CA ARG A 29 16.54 -3.26 -1.13
C ARG A 29 17.42 -2.03 -1.34
N LYS A 30 17.16 -0.92 -0.65
CA LYS A 30 17.89 0.33 -0.77
C LYS A 30 18.74 0.56 0.47
N PHE A 31 19.93 1.12 0.28
CA PHE A 31 20.74 1.59 1.38
C PHE A 31 20.24 2.97 1.85
N ILE A 32 19.90 3.08 3.12
CA ILE A 32 19.26 4.25 3.72
C ILE A 32 20.07 4.68 4.93
N THR A 33 20.50 5.94 4.94
CA THR A 33 21.36 6.50 5.98
C THR A 33 20.66 7.54 6.85
N SER A 34 19.49 8.02 6.43
CA SER A 34 18.71 8.99 7.22
C SER A 34 17.20 8.83 7.05
N ILE A 35 16.45 9.41 7.99
CA ILE A 35 14.99 9.43 7.97
C ILE A 35 14.48 10.31 6.82
N GLU A 36 15.17 11.38 6.48
CA GLU A 36 14.84 12.27 5.36
C GLU A 36 14.94 11.52 4.03
N GLN A 37 16.00 10.73 3.87
CA GLN A 37 16.17 9.86 2.72
C GLN A 37 15.06 8.80 2.65
N LEU A 38 14.70 8.19 3.79
CA LEU A 38 13.59 7.24 3.86
C LEU A 38 12.27 7.88 3.42
N LYS A 39 11.94 9.08 3.95
CA LYS A 39 10.71 9.82 3.60
C LYS A 39 10.67 10.13 2.11
N PHE A 40 11.77 10.65 1.55
CA PHE A 40 11.87 10.94 0.12
C PHE A 40 11.70 9.70 -0.76
N ILE A 41 12.35 8.59 -0.41
CA ILE A 41 12.21 7.31 -1.11
C ILE A 41 10.75 6.82 -1.00
N PHE A 42 10.18 6.85 0.20
CA PHE A 42 8.80 6.41 0.42
C PHE A 42 7.82 7.18 -0.45
N GLU A 43 7.88 8.51 -0.46
CA GLU A 43 6.98 9.34 -1.28
C GLU A 43 7.08 9.02 -2.76
N ASN A 44 8.30 8.84 -3.27
CA ASN A 44 8.53 8.50 -4.68
C ASN A 44 7.98 7.11 -5.03
N GLU A 45 8.26 6.11 -4.19
CA GLU A 45 7.77 4.76 -4.42
C GLU A 45 6.24 4.69 -4.27
N PHE A 46 5.65 5.42 -3.32
CA PHE A 46 4.21 5.51 -3.12
C PHE A 46 3.51 6.08 -4.36
N LYS A 47 4.00 7.21 -4.90
CA LYS A 47 3.45 7.83 -6.12
C LYS A 47 3.47 6.89 -7.33
N GLN A 48 4.51 6.05 -7.44
CA GLN A 48 4.59 5.04 -8.51
C GLN A 48 3.64 3.86 -8.30
N VAL A 49 3.38 3.47 -7.06
CA VAL A 49 2.61 2.28 -6.72
C VAL A 49 1.11 2.56 -6.66
N ILE A 50 0.70 3.73 -6.17
CA ILE A 50 -0.72 4.03 -5.87
C ILE A 50 -1.63 4.01 -7.09
N ASN A 51 -1.09 4.35 -8.27
CA ASN A 51 -1.86 4.40 -9.53
C ASN A 51 -2.08 3.02 -10.16
N ASN A 52 -1.55 1.95 -9.56
CA ASN A 52 -1.74 0.60 -10.09
C ASN A 52 -3.09 0.02 -9.65
N GLU A 53 -4.02 -0.10 -10.59
CA GLU A 53 -5.38 -0.62 -10.37
C GLU A 53 -5.41 -2.03 -9.77
N SER A 54 -4.37 -2.85 -9.99
CA SER A 54 -4.33 -4.23 -9.50
C SER A 54 -4.46 -4.35 -7.97
N TYR A 55 -4.17 -3.27 -7.22
CA TYR A 55 -4.28 -3.26 -5.77
C TYR A 55 -5.72 -3.17 -5.25
N TRP A 56 -6.62 -2.51 -5.97
CA TRP A 56 -7.96 -2.22 -5.48
C TRP A 56 -9.09 -2.71 -6.40
N LYS A 57 -8.82 -2.98 -7.67
CA LYS A 57 -9.85 -3.39 -8.64
C LYS A 57 -10.59 -4.66 -8.20
N ASN A 58 -9.86 -5.71 -7.85
CA ASN A 58 -10.46 -6.97 -7.37
C ASN A 58 -11.15 -6.82 -6.02
N TRP A 59 -10.69 -5.86 -5.20
CA TRP A 59 -11.31 -5.56 -3.92
C TRP A 59 -12.66 -4.87 -4.12
N LEU A 60 -12.71 -3.91 -5.04
CA LEU A 60 -13.93 -3.20 -5.41
C LEU A 60 -15.03 -4.21 -5.78
N TRP A 61 -14.76 -5.14 -6.71
CA TRP A 61 -15.71 -6.21 -7.07
C TRP A 61 -16.18 -7.11 -5.92
N LYS A 62 -15.42 -7.20 -4.83
CA LYS A 62 -15.73 -8.10 -3.71
C LYS A 62 -16.53 -7.42 -2.60
N PHE A 63 -16.38 -6.11 -2.45
CA PHE A 63 -16.91 -5.37 -1.31
C PHE A 63 -17.83 -4.20 -1.69
N LEU A 64 -17.88 -3.82 -2.97
CA LEU A 64 -18.77 -2.82 -3.57
C LEU A 64 -19.59 -3.46 -4.70
#